data_AF-A0A3P7LZH7-F1
#
_entry.id   AF-A0A3P7LZH7-F1
#
_cell.length_a   1.000
_cell.length_b   1.000
_cell.length_c   1.000
_cell.angle_alpha   90.00
_cell.angle_beta   90.00
_cell.angle_gamma   90.00
#
_symmetry.space_group_name_H-M   'P 1'
#
loop_
_entity.id
_entity.type
_entity.pdbx_description
1 polymer ?
#
loop_
_entity_poly.entity_id
_entity_poly.type
_entity_poly.pdbx_seq_one_letter_code
_entity_poly.pdbx_strand_id
1 'polypeptide(L)'
;MYGFEGEVKSKYNADMADSFTEVFNWLPLYSGLMCELLWSDPMDGKGRAPSKRGVGCQFGPDITEDFCKRNGLDMIIRSHEVKNEGYEVAHGGRCITVFSAPNYCDTMHNRGAFIVFRGSKKPGEMKPEFTSFKEVPHPQVRPMAYANSLLSLLV
;
A
#
# COMPACT_ATOMS: atom_id res chain seq x y z
N MET A 1 5.09 -12.16 10.47
CA MET A 1 4.90 -10.79 9.94
C MET A 1 6.14 -9.95 10.30
N TYR A 2 6.65 -9.10 9.42
CA TYR A 2 7.88 -8.31 9.57
C TYR A 2 7.95 -7.51 10.89
N GLY A 3 8.43 -8.11 11.98
CA GLY A 3 8.55 -7.48 13.31
C GLY A 3 7.26 -7.44 14.14
N PHE A 4 6.07 -7.33 13.53
CA PHE A 4 4.80 -7.20 14.25
C PHE A 4 4.55 -8.30 15.29
N GLU A 5 4.77 -9.57 14.92
CA GLU A 5 4.54 -10.69 15.84
C GLU A 5 5.49 -10.63 17.05
N GLY A 6 6.77 -10.32 16.81
CA GLY A 6 7.76 -10.14 17.87
C GLY A 6 7.43 -8.95 18.77
N GLU A 7 6.92 -7.87 18.19
CA GLU A 7 6.50 -6.68 18.93
C GLU A 7 5.30 -6.98 19.84
N VAL A 8 4.27 -7.65 19.33
CA VAL A 8 3.09 -8.05 20.11
C VAL A 8 3.50 -8.98 21.25
N LYS A 9 4.33 -9.99 20.96
CA LYS A 9 4.84 -10.91 21.99
C LYS A 9 5.67 -10.19 23.05
N SER A 10 6.45 -9.18 22.65
CA SER A 10 7.28 -8.38 23.58
C SER A 10 6.48 -7.41 24.44
N LYS A 11 5.41 -6.81 23.91
CA LYS A 11 4.61 -5.78 24.60
C LYS A 11 3.39 -6.36 25.33
N TYR A 12 2.91 -7.50 24.89
CA TYR A 12 1.75 -8.21 25.41
C TYR A 12 2.13 -9.68 25.70
N ASN A 13 1.64 -10.62 24.90
CA ASN A 13 1.90 -12.05 25.03
C ASN A 13 1.64 -12.79 23.71
N ALA A 14 1.86 -14.11 23.69
CA ALA A 14 1.63 -14.95 22.52
C ALA A 14 0.14 -15.04 22.13
N ASP A 15 -0.76 -15.18 23.11
CA ASP A 15 -2.21 -15.29 22.88
C ASP A 15 -2.77 -14.07 22.13
N MET A 16 -2.24 -12.87 22.41
CA MET A 16 -2.59 -11.65 21.70
C MET A 16 -2.10 -11.68 20.24
N ALA A 17 -0.90 -12.21 20.00
CA ALA A 17 -0.38 -12.35 18.64
C ALA A 17 -1.21 -13.35 17.81
N ASP A 18 -1.69 -14.41 18.45
CA ASP A 18 -2.58 -15.40 17.84
C ASP A 18 -3.95 -14.77 17.53
N SER A 19 -4.49 -13.96 18.45
CA SER A 19 -5.75 -13.23 18.25
C SER A 19 -5.67 -12.26 17.07
N PHE A 20 -4.57 -11.50 16.92
CA PHE A 20 -4.36 -10.66 15.73
C PHE A 20 -4.26 -11.47 14.45
N THR A 21 -3.57 -12.61 14.50
CA THR A 21 -3.40 -13.50 13.35
C THR A 21 -4.74 -14.07 12.91
N GLU A 22 -5.57 -14.48 13.87
CA GLU A 22 -6.93 -14.91 13.59
C GLU A 22 -7.69 -13.80 12.87
N VAL A 23 -7.79 -12.60 13.47
CA VAL A 23 -8.48 -11.44 12.87
C VAL A 23 -7.95 -11.10 11.46
N PHE A 24 -6.64 -11.17 11.23
CA PHE A 24 -6.08 -10.93 9.89
C PHE A 24 -6.42 -12.05 8.89
N ASN A 25 -6.58 -13.29 9.34
CA ASN A 25 -7.03 -14.38 8.48
C ASN A 25 -8.53 -14.32 8.16
N TRP A 26 -9.32 -13.56 8.92
CA TRP A 26 -10.70 -13.20 8.52
C TRP A 26 -10.71 -12.22 7.34
N LEU A 27 -9.59 -11.53 7.06
CA LEU A 27 -9.42 -10.91 5.75
C LEU A 27 -9.18 -12.07 4.75
N PRO A 28 -10.03 -12.21 3.72
CA PRO A 28 -9.95 -13.37 2.85
C PRO A 28 -8.70 -13.26 1.96
N LEU A 29 -7.60 -13.94 2.31
CA LEU A 29 -6.29 -13.74 1.64
C LEU A 29 -5.73 -14.97 0.89
N TYR A 30 -6.53 -16.01 0.65
CA TYR A 30 -6.01 -17.26 0.12
C TYR A 30 -5.97 -17.32 -1.43
N SER A 31 -4.81 -16.97 -2.01
CA SER A 31 -4.41 -17.20 -3.42
C SER A 31 -5.35 -16.64 -4.53
N GLY A 32 -4.86 -16.62 -5.78
CA GLY A 32 -5.63 -16.10 -6.92
C GLY A 32 -5.90 -14.58 -6.84
N LEU A 33 -7.15 -14.17 -7.06
CA LEU A 33 -7.54 -12.75 -7.12
C LEU A 33 -7.19 -11.96 -5.85
N MET A 34 -7.32 -12.56 -4.67
CA MET A 34 -6.97 -11.89 -3.40
C MET A 34 -5.48 -11.58 -3.32
N CYS A 35 -4.65 -12.47 -3.86
CA CYS A 35 -3.21 -12.24 -3.94
C CYS A 35 -2.88 -11.07 -4.88
N GLU A 36 -3.53 -11.00 -6.05
CA GLU A 36 -3.32 -9.90 -7.00
C GLU A 36 -3.83 -8.56 -6.45
N LEU A 37 -4.93 -8.55 -5.68
CA LEU A 37 -5.43 -7.34 -5.01
C LEU A 37 -4.41 -6.77 -4.01
N LEU A 38 -3.64 -7.62 -3.34
CA LEU A 38 -2.63 -7.19 -2.38
C LEU A 38 -1.28 -6.83 -3.00
N TRP A 39 -0.84 -7.56 -4.03
CA TRP A 39 0.56 -7.58 -4.47
C TRP A 39 0.82 -7.04 -5.87
N SER A 40 -0.21 -6.79 -6.66
CA SER A 40 -0.01 -6.29 -8.03
C SER A 40 0.34 -4.81 -8.07
N ASP A 41 1.22 -4.41 -8.99
CA ASP A 41 1.69 -3.03 -9.16
C ASP A 41 1.44 -2.47 -10.57
N PRO A 42 1.25 -1.16 -10.73
CA PRO A 42 1.20 -0.54 -12.04
C PRO A 42 2.56 -0.63 -12.77
N MET A 43 2.52 -0.53 -14.10
CA MET A 43 3.72 -0.37 -14.95
C MET A 43 3.41 0.54 -16.14
N ASP A 44 4.43 1.20 -16.68
CA ASP A 44 4.27 2.14 -17.80
C ASP A 44 3.90 1.44 -19.12
N GLY A 45 4.37 0.20 -19.31
CA GLY A 45 4.12 -0.60 -20.51
C GLY A 45 2.71 -1.17 -20.57
N LYS A 46 2.22 -1.49 -21.76
CA LYS A 46 0.91 -2.14 -21.95
C LYS A 46 0.91 -3.61 -21.51
N GLY A 47 -0.27 -4.14 -21.19
CA GLY A 47 -0.50 -5.55 -20.89
C GLY A 47 -0.22 -5.91 -19.43
N ARG A 48 0.21 -7.14 -19.20
CA ARG A 48 0.61 -7.65 -17.88
C ARG A 48 2.04 -8.18 -17.95
N ALA A 49 2.76 -8.08 -16.84
CA ALA A 49 4.09 -8.65 -16.70
C ALA A 49 4.25 -9.37 -15.35
N PRO A 50 5.23 -10.28 -15.21
CA PRO A 50 5.57 -10.86 -13.91
C PRO A 50 5.92 -9.78 -12.89
N SER A 51 5.45 -9.94 -11.64
CA SER A 51 5.77 -8.99 -10.56
C SER A 51 7.24 -9.04 -10.17
N LYS A 52 7.83 -7.86 -9.96
CA LYS A 52 9.18 -7.72 -9.37
C LYS A 52 9.27 -8.26 -7.94
N ARG A 53 8.12 -8.51 -7.30
CA ARG A 53 7.99 -9.05 -5.94
C ARG A 53 8.01 -10.57 -5.88
N GLY A 54 7.99 -11.25 -7.02
CA GLY A 54 7.83 -12.70 -7.12
C GLY A 54 6.42 -13.21 -6.83
N VAL A 55 5.46 -12.31 -6.56
CA VAL A 55 4.05 -12.60 -6.28
C VAL A 55 3.16 -11.48 -6.82
N GLY A 56 1.96 -11.83 -7.30
CA GLY A 56 1.08 -10.91 -8.04
C GLY A 56 1.55 -10.67 -9.49
N CYS A 57 1.05 -9.62 -10.13
CA CYS A 57 1.47 -9.21 -11.47
C CYS A 57 1.72 -7.70 -11.57
N GLN A 58 2.42 -7.27 -12.61
CA GLN A 58 2.38 -5.87 -13.03
C GLN A 58 1.30 -5.67 -14.08
N PHE A 59 0.65 -4.51 -14.09
CA PHE A 59 -0.43 -4.19 -15.03
C PHE A 59 -0.26 -2.81 -15.66
N GLY A 60 -0.52 -2.74 -16.96
CA GLY A 60 -0.37 -1.53 -17.76
C GLY A 60 -1.58 -0.58 -17.73
N PRO A 61 -1.45 0.57 -18.41
CA PRO A 61 -2.52 1.55 -18.52
C PRO A 61 -3.74 1.02 -19.27
N ASP A 62 -3.56 0.14 -20.25
CA ASP A 62 -4.63 -0.51 -21.01
C ASP A 62 -5.47 -1.44 -20.13
N ILE A 63 -4.83 -2.21 -19.24
CA ILE A 63 -5.53 -3.08 -18.27
C ILE A 63 -6.35 -2.25 -17.29
N THR A 64 -5.78 -1.14 -16.81
CA THR A 64 -6.46 -0.21 -15.89
C THR A 64 -7.67 0.44 -16.54
N GLU A 65 -7.48 0.95 -17.77
CA GLU A 65 -8.54 1.60 -18.54
C GLU A 65 -9.70 0.64 -18.82
N ASP A 66 -9.39 -0.57 -19.27
CA ASP A 66 -10.39 -1.58 -19.58
C ASP A 66 -11.15 -2.04 -18.32
N PHE A 67 -10.45 -2.24 -17.19
CA PHE A 67 -11.09 -2.51 -15.91
C PHE A 67 -12.04 -1.39 -15.49
N CYS A 68 -11.60 -0.13 -15.55
CA CYS A 68 -12.41 1.02 -15.18
C CYS A 68 -13.67 1.12 -16.06
N LYS A 69 -13.51 1.01 -17.39
CA LYS A 69 -14.62 1.05 -18.36
C LYS A 69 -15.64 -0.06 -18.12
N ARG A 70 -15.18 -1.30 -17.95
CA ARG A 70 -16.07 -2.46 -17.75
C ARG A 70 -16.89 -2.38 -16.47
N ASN A 71 -16.41 -1.65 -15.47
CA ASN A 71 -17.06 -1.54 -14.16
C ASN A 71 -17.72 -0.17 -13.91
N GLY A 72 -17.72 0.75 -14.88
CA GLY A 72 -18.25 2.10 -14.70
C GLY A 72 -17.51 2.91 -13.64
N LEU A 73 -16.20 2.72 -13.52
CA LEU A 73 -15.33 3.43 -12.57
C LEU A 73 -14.50 4.49 -13.30
N ASP A 74 -14.20 5.59 -12.61
CA ASP A 74 -13.32 6.64 -13.14
C ASP A 74 -11.84 6.28 -12.97
N MET A 75 -11.49 5.69 -11.83
CA MET A 75 -10.11 5.39 -11.43
C MET A 75 -10.06 4.31 -10.35
N ILE A 76 -8.86 3.77 -10.13
CA ILE A 76 -8.50 2.98 -8.95
C ILE A 76 -7.53 3.76 -8.07
N ILE A 77 -7.65 3.55 -6.77
CA ILE A 77 -6.75 4.11 -5.76
C ILE A 77 -6.11 2.94 -5.02
N ARG A 78 -4.79 2.99 -4.87
CA ARG A 78 -4.01 1.92 -4.26
C ARG A 78 -2.80 2.48 -3.51
N SER A 79 -2.09 1.63 -2.78
CA SER A 79 -0.90 2.01 -1.99
C SER A 79 0.32 1.17 -2.35
N HIS A 80 0.84 0.35 -1.43
CA HIS A 80 1.88 -0.67 -1.61
C HIS A 80 3.29 -0.21 -2.05
N GLU A 81 3.42 0.83 -2.86
CA GLU A 81 4.69 1.39 -3.32
C GLU A 81 4.98 2.73 -2.64
N VAL A 82 6.21 2.90 -2.16
CA VAL A 82 6.71 4.18 -1.64
C VAL A 82 6.81 5.18 -2.80
N LYS A 83 6.35 6.41 -2.58
CA LYS A 83 6.45 7.52 -3.54
C LYS A 83 7.04 8.75 -2.86
N ASN A 84 7.92 9.48 -3.55
CA ASN A 84 8.67 10.59 -2.97
C ASN A 84 7.75 11.68 -2.39
N GLU A 85 6.69 12.04 -3.10
CA GLU A 85 5.71 13.04 -2.63
C GLU A 85 4.57 12.43 -1.80
N GLY A 86 4.66 11.15 -1.46
CA GLY A 86 3.61 10.39 -0.79
C GLY A 86 2.47 9.94 -1.71
N TYR A 87 2.48 10.34 -2.99
CA TYR A 87 1.52 9.86 -3.99
C TYR A 87 2.11 9.88 -5.40
N GLU A 88 1.44 9.21 -6.34
CA GLU A 88 1.71 9.25 -7.77
C GLU A 88 0.42 9.07 -8.56
N VAL A 89 0.29 9.80 -9.66
CA VAL A 89 -0.84 9.67 -10.60
C VAL A 89 -0.31 9.04 -11.88
N ALA A 90 -0.72 7.80 -12.14
CA ALA A 90 -0.30 6.99 -13.28
C ALA A 90 -1.48 6.70 -14.23
N HIS A 91 -1.18 6.07 -15.36
CA HIS A 91 -2.16 5.54 -16.33
C HIS A 91 -3.20 6.58 -16.77
N GLY A 92 -2.74 7.81 -17.05
CA GLY A 92 -3.61 8.89 -17.50
C GLY A 92 -4.63 9.35 -16.46
N GLY A 93 -4.31 9.24 -15.17
CA GLY A 93 -5.20 9.64 -14.08
C GLY A 93 -6.08 8.52 -13.52
N ARG A 94 -6.01 7.30 -14.09
CA ARG A 94 -6.87 6.19 -13.69
C ARG A 94 -6.27 5.27 -12.64
N CYS A 95 -4.98 5.37 -12.36
CA CYS A 95 -4.33 4.61 -11.30
C CYS A 95 -3.60 5.59 -10.37
N ILE A 96 -4.06 5.71 -9.13
CA ILE A 96 -3.45 6.59 -8.13
C ILE A 96 -2.80 5.75 -7.06
N THR A 97 -1.51 5.98 -6.83
CA THR A 97 -0.79 5.42 -5.67
C THR A 97 -0.76 6.47 -4.56
N VAL A 98 -1.16 6.11 -3.35
CA VAL A 98 -1.03 6.94 -2.12
C VAL A 98 -0.29 6.16 -1.05
N PHE A 99 0.64 6.83 -0.36
CA PHE A 99 1.51 6.25 0.63
C PHE A 99 1.61 7.19 1.85
N SER A 100 1.21 6.70 3.02
CA SER A 100 1.00 7.54 4.21
C SER A 100 2.08 7.39 5.29
N ALA A 101 3.19 6.70 4.99
CA ALA A 101 4.34 6.61 5.89
C ALA A 101 5.47 7.55 5.42
N PRO A 102 5.57 8.78 5.94
CA PRO A 102 6.69 9.67 5.64
C PRO A 102 8.00 9.11 6.21
N ASN A 103 9.12 9.45 5.57
CA ASN A 103 10.46 8.96 5.88
C ASN A 103 10.46 7.44 6.14
N TYR A 104 9.96 6.67 5.18
CA TYR A 104 9.74 5.24 5.33
C TYR A 104 11.00 4.53 5.82
N CYS A 105 10.84 3.74 6.87
CA CYS A 105 11.92 3.05 7.58
C CYS A 105 13.09 3.96 8.00
N ASP A 106 12.82 5.21 8.31
CA ASP A 106 13.78 6.23 8.75
C ASP A 106 14.90 6.58 7.75
N THR A 107 14.83 6.05 6.52
CA THR A 107 15.92 6.14 5.52
C THR A 107 15.49 6.69 4.16
N MET A 108 14.22 6.56 3.80
CA MET A 108 13.77 6.87 2.44
C MET A 108 13.54 8.37 2.19
N HIS A 109 13.42 9.19 3.24
CA HIS A 109 13.20 10.64 3.15
C HIS A 109 12.01 11.08 2.29
N ASN A 110 11.07 10.17 2.01
CA ASN A 110 9.85 10.47 1.28
C ASN A 110 8.85 11.23 2.15
N ARG A 111 7.93 11.96 1.52
CA ARG A 111 6.72 12.48 2.17
C ARG A 111 5.69 11.37 2.32
N GLY A 112 4.79 11.55 3.28
CA GLY A 112 3.51 10.82 3.33
C GLY A 112 2.44 11.65 2.64
N ALA A 113 1.36 11.03 2.18
CA ALA A 113 0.17 11.74 1.72
C ALA A 113 -1.12 11.03 2.12
N PHE A 114 -2.22 11.79 2.09
CA PHE A 114 -3.58 11.28 2.10
C PHE A 114 -4.39 11.98 1.01
N ILE A 115 -5.51 11.36 0.61
CA ILE A 115 -6.41 11.89 -0.41
C ILE A 115 -7.76 12.20 0.24
N VAL A 116 -8.28 13.39 -0.03
CA VAL A 116 -9.65 13.76 0.32
C VAL A 116 -10.50 13.73 -0.93
N PHE A 117 -11.62 13.00 -0.84
CA PHE A 117 -12.66 13.01 -1.85
C PHE A 117 -13.88 13.71 -1.28
N ARG A 118 -14.39 14.72 -1.98
CA ARG A 118 -15.58 15.47 -1.58
C ARG A 118 -16.74 15.12 -2.50
N GLY A 119 -17.65 14.29 -1.99
CA GLY A 119 -18.89 13.96 -2.68
C GLY A 119 -19.88 15.13 -2.72
N SER A 120 -20.70 15.16 -3.77
CA SER A 120 -21.82 16.10 -3.93
C SER A 120 -23.11 15.32 -4.15
N LYS A 121 -24.24 15.89 -3.70
CA LYS A 121 -25.58 15.35 -4.03
C LYS A 121 -25.96 15.60 -5.49
N LYS A 122 -25.29 16.54 -6.17
CA LYS A 122 -25.46 16.77 -7.61
C LYS A 122 -24.48 15.87 -8.35
N PRO A 123 -24.89 15.25 -9.47
CA PRO A 123 -23.96 14.58 -10.36
C PRO A 123 -22.83 15.53 -10.74
N GLY A 124 -21.60 15.05 -10.61
CA GLY A 124 -20.40 15.84 -10.85
C GLY A 124 -19.15 15.02 -10.60
N GLU A 125 -18.03 15.49 -11.15
CA GLU A 125 -16.74 14.84 -11.00
C GLU A 125 -16.26 14.91 -9.54
N MET A 126 -15.85 13.76 -8.99
CA MET A 126 -15.22 13.68 -7.69
C MET A 126 -13.70 13.68 -7.86
N LYS A 127 -13.07 14.84 -7.63
CA LYS A 127 -11.63 15.00 -7.84
C LYS A 127 -10.82 14.59 -6.61
N PRO A 128 -9.66 13.92 -6.78
CA PRO A 128 -8.75 13.64 -5.68
C PRO A 128 -8.05 14.93 -5.22
N GLU A 129 -8.23 15.30 -3.94
CA GLU A 129 -7.47 16.37 -3.29
C GLU A 129 -6.32 15.75 -2.49
N PHE A 130 -5.09 15.88 -3.00
CA PHE A 130 -3.89 15.35 -2.34
C PHE A 130 -3.38 16.31 -1.26
N THR A 131 -3.03 15.78 -0.10
CA THR A 131 -2.29 16.51 0.93
C THR A 131 -1.07 15.71 1.35
N SER A 132 0.12 16.23 1.06
CA SER A 132 1.38 15.62 1.46
C SER A 132 1.92 16.22 2.76
N PHE A 133 2.47 15.38 3.63
CA PHE A 133 3.00 15.74 4.94
C PHE A 133 4.38 15.12 5.16
N LYS A 134 5.13 15.68 6.12
CA LYS A 134 6.45 15.19 6.51
C LYS A 134 6.37 14.31 7.75
N GLU A 135 7.46 13.61 8.01
CA GLU A 135 7.70 12.85 9.23
C GLU A 135 7.66 13.75 10.45
N VAL A 136 7.38 13.12 11.59
CA VAL A 136 7.39 13.75 12.91
C VAL A 136 8.35 12.97 13.81
N PRO A 137 8.92 13.59 14.86
CA PRO A 137 9.75 12.87 15.80
C PRO A 137 9.01 11.69 16.45
N HIS A 138 9.70 10.55 16.59
CA HIS A 138 9.21 9.36 17.29
C HIS A 138 10.25 8.85 18.30
N PRO A 139 9.88 7.99 19.26
CA PRO A 139 10.82 7.39 20.20
C PRO A 139 11.97 6.66 19.50
N GLN A 140 13.10 6.55 20.18
CA GLN A 140 14.35 5.91 19.72
C GLN A 140 14.22 4.37 19.65
N VAL A 141 13.34 3.88 18.79
CA VAL A 141 13.18 2.46 18.45
C VAL A 141 13.40 2.34 16.97
N ARG A 142 14.44 1.58 16.58
CA ARG A 142 14.79 1.38 15.17
C ARG A 142 13.67 0.61 14.44
N PRO A 143 13.48 0.84 13.13
CA PRO A 143 12.64 -0.01 12.30
C PRO A 143 13.03 -1.47 12.47
N MET A 144 12.03 -2.36 12.49
CA MET A 144 12.23 -3.81 12.60
C MET A 144 12.97 -4.29 13.87
N ALA A 145 12.98 -3.50 14.96
CA ALA A 145 13.63 -3.87 16.23
C ALA A 145 13.18 -5.23 16.80
N TYR A 146 11.99 -5.72 16.43
CA TYR A 146 11.41 -6.98 16.90
C TYR A 146 11.40 -8.09 15.84
N ALA A 147 12.02 -7.86 14.68
CA ALA A 147 12.15 -8.88 13.65
C ALA A 147 13.33 -9.82 13.93
N ASN A 148 13.37 -10.97 13.25
CA ASN A 148 14.56 -11.82 13.25
C ASN A 148 15.78 -11.02 12.75
N SER A 149 16.95 -11.26 13.34
CA SER A 149 18.20 -10.55 13.07
C SER A 149 18.59 -10.50 11.59
N LEU A 150 18.24 -11.52 10.81
CA LEU A 150 18.48 -11.52 9.35
C LEU A 150 17.65 -10.47 8.59
N LEU A 151 16.43 -10.20 9.04
CA LEU A 151 15.53 -9.22 8.41
C LEU A 151 15.82 -7.79 8.87
N SER A 152 16.28 -7.60 10.11
CA SER A 152 16.67 -6.27 10.61
C SER A 152 17.92 -5.69 9.92
N LEU A 153 18.68 -6.51 9.19
CA LEU A 153 19.84 -6.08 8.40
C LEU A 153 19.47 -5.56 7.00
N LEU A 154 18.21 -5.73 6.57
CA LEU A 154 17.73 -5.34 5.25
C LEU A 154 17.14 -3.93 5.21
N VAL A 155 17.17 -3.21 6.33
CA VAL A 155 16.51 -1.91 6.53
C VAL A 155 17.51 -0.86 7.00
#